data_AF-A0A7X5SB09-F1
#
_entry.id   AF-A0A7X5SB09-F1
#
_cell.length_a   1.000
_cell.length_b   1.000
_cell.length_c   1.000
_cell.angle_alpha   90.00
_cell.angle_beta   90.00
_cell.angle_gamma   90.00
#
_symmetry.space_group_name_H-M   'P 1'
#
loop_
_entity.id
_entity.type
_entity.pdbx_description
1 polymer ?
#
loop_
_entity_poly.entity_id
_entity_poly.type
_entity_poly.pdbx_seq_one_letter_code
_entity_poly.pdbx_strand_id
1 'polypeptide(L)'
;AIFMGLNIVGVAIAATFELIVTLLAVIELLVFMGVVAPGFSVARFAANGWAGSDAFGPAAISGIFAAIPFAIWFFLAIEGAAMAAEEAKDPRRTIPRAYIAGILTLVVLALGVMVFAGGVGDWRQLSNINDPLPQAMKAVVGNSSTWLHMLVWIGLFGLVASFHGIILGYSRQFFALARAGFLPHGLARLSRFRTPHRAILAGGAIGIAAICSDSVVKIQGMSLTAAMITMSVFGAIVMYVMSMLSLFKLRRAEPGLERSFRAPGYPVV
;
A
#
# COMPACT_ATOMS: atom_id res chain seq x y z
N ALA A 1 -10.49 -9.24 -16.02
CA ALA A 1 -10.00 -9.72 -17.33
C ALA A 1 -9.15 -8.67 -18.06
N ILE A 2 -9.66 -7.45 -18.28
CA ILE A 2 -8.98 -6.38 -19.03
C ILE A 2 -7.59 -6.06 -18.45
N PHE A 3 -7.49 -5.80 -17.14
CA PHE A 3 -6.21 -5.50 -16.47
C PHE A 3 -5.16 -6.61 -16.61
N MET A 4 -5.58 -7.88 -16.53
CA MET A 4 -4.70 -9.03 -16.73
C MET A 4 -4.21 -9.10 -18.18
N GLY A 5 -5.08 -8.85 -19.15
CA GLY A 5 -4.70 -8.80 -20.57
C GLY A 5 -3.67 -7.71 -20.86
N LEU A 6 -3.86 -6.51 -20.32
CA LEU A 6 -2.91 -5.40 -20.45
C LEU A 6 -1.54 -5.75 -19.84
N ASN A 7 -1.52 -6.32 -18.63
CA ASN A 7 -0.30 -6.77 -17.96
C ASN A 7 0.45 -7.86 -18.73
N ILE A 8 -0.27 -8.72 -19.48
CA ILE A 8 0.37 -9.76 -20.31
C ILE A 8 1.06 -9.14 -21.53
N VAL A 9 0.52 -8.07 -22.11
CA VAL A 9 0.96 -7.50 -23.40
C VAL A 9 2.02 -6.40 -23.25
N GLY A 10 2.01 -5.59 -22.18
CA GLY A 10 2.88 -4.41 -22.13
C GLY A 10 3.35 -4.01 -20.74
N VAL A 11 4.51 -4.52 -20.31
CA VAL A 11 5.14 -4.16 -19.01
C VAL A 11 5.95 -2.86 -19.11
N ALA A 12 6.56 -2.55 -20.25
CA ALA A 12 7.43 -1.37 -20.38
C ALA A 12 6.66 -0.04 -20.39
N ILE A 13 5.48 -0.01 -21.01
CA ILE A 13 4.60 1.17 -21.02
C ILE A 13 4.00 1.40 -19.62
N ALA A 14 3.75 0.31 -18.88
CA ALA A 14 3.15 0.35 -17.57
C ALA A 14 3.96 1.16 -16.56
N ALA A 15 5.28 0.97 -16.49
CA ALA A 15 6.12 1.66 -15.50
C ALA A 15 6.11 3.20 -15.65
N THR A 16 6.12 3.71 -16.89
CA THR A 16 6.06 5.16 -17.14
C THR A 16 4.67 5.71 -16.81
N PHE A 17 3.62 4.97 -17.18
CA PHE A 17 2.25 5.32 -16.83
C PHE A 17 2.04 5.34 -15.31
N GLU A 18 2.51 4.31 -14.60
CA GLU A 18 2.43 4.21 -13.14
C GLU A 18 3.16 5.38 -12.46
N LEU A 19 4.34 5.77 -12.95
CA LEU A 19 5.07 6.92 -12.42
C LEU A 19 4.27 8.22 -12.59
N ILE A 20 3.72 8.47 -13.78
CA ILE A 20 2.92 9.67 -14.04
C ILE A 20 1.70 9.71 -13.13
N VAL A 21 0.96 8.59 -13.03
CA VAL A 21 -0.23 8.52 -12.18
C VAL A 21 0.14 8.66 -10.70
N THR A 22 1.26 8.10 -10.26
CA THR A 22 1.76 8.26 -8.88
C THR A 22 2.05 9.73 -8.59
N LEU A 23 2.73 10.45 -9.49
CA LEU A 23 2.99 11.88 -9.32
C LEU A 23 1.69 12.69 -9.27
N LEU A 24 0.73 12.37 -10.14
CA LEU A 24 -0.59 13.00 -10.11
C LEU A 24 -1.33 12.74 -8.80
N ALA A 25 -1.29 11.51 -8.27
CA ALA A 25 -1.90 11.17 -6.98
C ALA A 25 -1.23 11.90 -5.81
N VAL A 26 0.09 12.08 -5.82
CA VAL A 26 0.79 12.88 -4.81
C VAL A 26 0.34 14.34 -4.89
N ILE A 27 0.31 14.93 -6.08
CA ILE A 27 -0.15 16.31 -6.29
C ILE A 27 -1.61 16.46 -5.85
N GLU A 28 -2.47 15.53 -6.24
CA GLU A 28 -3.87 15.48 -5.85
C GLU A 28 -4.05 15.50 -4.33
N LEU A 29 -3.30 14.68 -3.59
CA LEU A 29 -3.37 14.67 -2.12
C LEU A 29 -2.85 15.97 -1.50
N LEU A 30 -1.81 16.59 -2.07
CA LEU A 30 -1.33 17.91 -1.62
C LEU A 30 -2.38 19.00 -1.87
N VAL A 31 -3.04 18.99 -3.03
CA VAL A 31 -4.15 19.90 -3.34
C VAL A 31 -5.33 19.65 -2.42
N PHE A 32 -5.66 18.38 -2.14
CA PHE A 32 -6.68 18.02 -1.15
C PHE A 32 -6.39 18.68 0.19
N MET A 33 -5.18 18.54 0.72
CA MET A 33 -4.79 19.15 2.00
C MET A 33 -4.95 20.67 1.97
N GLY A 34 -4.51 21.33 0.90
CA GLY A 34 -4.63 22.78 0.75
C GLY A 34 -6.08 23.28 0.65
N VAL A 35 -6.91 22.61 -0.14
CA VAL A 35 -8.33 22.97 -0.35
C VAL A 35 -9.15 22.74 0.92
N VAL A 36 -8.81 21.71 1.68
CA VAL A 36 -9.53 21.30 2.88
C VAL A 36 -9.07 22.07 4.13
N ALA A 37 -7.85 22.62 4.12
CA ALA A 37 -7.27 23.35 5.24
C ALA A 37 -8.18 24.43 5.88
N PRO A 38 -8.98 25.23 5.15
CA PRO A 38 -9.88 26.20 5.77
C PRO A 38 -10.97 25.59 6.67
N GLY A 39 -11.33 24.33 6.42
CA GLY A 39 -12.31 23.59 7.23
C GLY A 39 -11.69 22.90 8.46
N PHE A 40 -10.36 22.88 8.58
CA PHE A 40 -9.65 22.18 9.64
C PHE A 40 -9.86 22.82 11.01
N SER A 41 -10.15 21.99 12.01
CA SER A 41 -10.17 22.37 13.42
C SER A 41 -9.56 21.28 14.29
N VAL A 42 -8.60 21.67 15.14
CA VAL A 42 -7.99 20.78 16.13
C VAL A 42 -9.05 20.22 17.08
N ALA A 43 -10.05 21.02 17.45
CA ALA A 43 -11.14 20.58 18.31
C ALA A 43 -11.96 19.47 17.66
N ARG A 44 -12.24 19.57 16.35
CA ARG A 44 -12.95 18.52 15.60
C ARG A 44 -12.11 17.25 15.43
N PHE A 45 -10.82 17.42 15.13
CA PHE A 45 -9.89 16.31 15.00
C PHE A 45 -9.72 15.52 16.31
N ALA A 46 -9.59 16.22 17.44
CA ALA A 46 -9.37 15.60 18.74
C ALA A 46 -10.66 15.08 19.40
N ALA A 47 -11.84 15.58 18.98
CA ALA A 47 -13.12 15.21 19.58
C ALA A 47 -13.31 13.68 19.55
N ASN A 48 -13.46 13.07 20.72
CA ASN A 48 -13.61 11.62 20.91
C ASN A 48 -12.45 10.77 20.32
N GLY A 49 -11.33 11.38 19.95
CA GLY A 49 -10.22 10.72 19.26
C GLY A 49 -9.44 9.75 20.14
N TRP A 50 -9.50 9.91 21.47
CA TRP A 50 -8.80 9.07 22.44
C TRP A 50 -9.64 7.87 22.88
N ALA A 51 -9.97 7.00 21.92
CA ALA A 51 -10.86 5.85 22.13
C ALA A 51 -12.24 6.22 22.68
N GLY A 52 -12.85 7.26 22.10
CA GLY A 52 -14.16 7.77 22.52
C GLY A 52 -14.10 8.86 23.61
N SER A 53 -12.90 9.34 23.96
CA SER A 53 -12.70 10.45 24.89
C SER A 53 -12.02 11.65 24.21
N ASP A 54 -12.24 12.84 24.75
CA ASP A 54 -11.55 14.07 24.37
C ASP A 54 -10.15 14.20 25.01
N ALA A 55 -9.84 13.35 26.00
CA ALA A 55 -8.56 13.32 26.69
C ALA A 55 -7.88 11.95 26.61
N PHE A 56 -6.55 11.95 26.56
CA PHE A 56 -5.76 10.72 26.60
C PHE A 56 -5.97 9.98 27.93
N GLY A 57 -6.16 8.67 27.85
CA GLY A 57 -6.29 7.81 29.02
C GLY A 57 -5.91 6.36 28.72
N PRO A 58 -6.00 5.44 29.70
CA PRO A 58 -5.60 4.05 29.51
C PRO A 58 -6.33 3.33 28.37
N ALA A 59 -7.60 3.68 28.11
CA ALA A 59 -8.37 3.14 26.99
C ALA A 59 -7.81 3.56 25.61
N ALA A 60 -7.12 4.70 25.52
CA ALA A 60 -6.47 5.11 24.27
C ALA A 60 -5.30 4.18 23.92
N ILE A 61 -4.64 3.59 24.92
CA ILE A 61 -3.51 2.67 24.70
C ILE A 61 -3.99 1.43 23.94
N SER A 62 -5.10 0.81 24.35
CA SER A 62 -5.65 -0.34 23.64
C SER A 62 -6.11 0.04 22.22
N GLY A 63 -6.67 1.24 22.03
CA GLY A 63 -6.99 1.79 20.73
C GLY A 63 -5.78 1.94 19.80
N ILE A 64 -4.64 2.40 20.32
CA ILE A 64 -3.37 2.49 19.57
C ILE A 64 -2.96 1.10 19.07
N PHE A 65 -2.97 0.08 19.94
CA PHE A 65 -2.63 -1.28 19.53
C PHE A 65 -3.61 -1.84 18.49
N ALA A 66 -4.90 -1.54 18.62
CA ALA A 66 -5.92 -1.93 17.65
C ALA A 66 -5.74 -1.27 16.27
N ALA A 67 -5.12 -0.08 16.21
CA ALA A 67 -4.85 0.63 14.96
C ALA A 67 -3.59 0.13 14.23
N ILE A 68 -2.65 -0.55 14.91
CA ILE A 68 -1.37 -0.99 14.34
C ILE A 68 -1.53 -1.81 13.05
N PRO A 69 -2.43 -2.83 12.96
CA PRO A 69 -2.55 -3.62 11.73
C PRO A 69 -2.95 -2.77 10.52
N PHE A 70 -3.84 -1.80 10.71
CA PHE A 70 -4.24 -0.86 9.66
C PHE A 70 -3.10 0.08 9.28
N ALA A 71 -2.33 0.57 10.25
CA ALA A 71 -1.13 1.34 9.97
C ALA A 71 -0.10 0.52 9.17
N ILE A 72 0.13 -0.75 9.51
CA ILE A 72 1.03 -1.63 8.76
C ILE A 72 0.52 -1.84 7.32
N TRP A 73 -0.79 -2.03 7.14
CA TRP A 73 -1.40 -2.17 5.82
C TRP A 73 -1.09 -0.99 4.89
N PHE A 74 -1.05 0.25 5.42
CA PHE A 74 -0.68 1.44 4.65
C PHE A 74 0.75 1.40 4.05
N PHE A 75 1.66 0.64 4.66
CA PHE A 75 3.07 0.54 4.24
C PHE A 75 3.44 -0.84 3.69
N LEU A 76 2.45 -1.72 3.52
CA LEU A 76 2.60 -3.02 2.87
C LEU A 76 3.03 -2.85 1.40
N ALA A 77 3.64 -3.88 0.82
CA ALA A 77 4.09 -3.94 -0.57
C ALA A 77 5.35 -3.12 -0.89
N ILE A 78 5.96 -2.48 0.10
CA ILE A 78 7.24 -1.76 -0.09
C ILE A 78 8.40 -2.71 -0.48
N GLU A 79 8.29 -3.99 -0.15
CA GLU A 79 9.21 -5.04 -0.62
C GLU A 79 9.26 -5.17 -2.16
N GLY A 80 8.25 -4.63 -2.87
CA GLY A 80 8.26 -4.55 -4.33
C GLY A 80 9.48 -3.83 -4.90
N ALA A 81 10.00 -2.82 -4.20
CA ALA A 81 11.20 -2.11 -4.63
C ALA A 81 12.44 -3.02 -4.63
N ALA A 82 12.56 -3.96 -3.69
CA ALA A 82 13.64 -4.94 -3.66
C ALA A 82 13.54 -5.93 -4.84
N MET A 83 12.33 -6.29 -5.28
CA MET A 83 12.14 -7.13 -6.46
C MET A 83 12.55 -6.43 -7.75
N ALA A 84 12.47 -5.10 -7.80
CA ALA A 84 12.93 -4.28 -8.91
C ALA A 84 14.44 -3.99 -8.88
N ALA A 85 15.16 -4.44 -7.84
CA ALA A 85 16.59 -4.17 -7.71
C ALA A 85 17.44 -4.76 -8.84
N GLU A 86 17.05 -5.91 -9.39
CA GLU A 86 17.73 -6.54 -10.54
C GLU A 86 17.58 -5.71 -11.83
N GLU A 87 16.54 -4.89 -11.93
CA GLU A 87 16.22 -4.06 -13.10
C GLU A 87 16.75 -2.62 -12.95
N ALA A 88 17.28 -2.25 -11.78
CA ALA A 88 17.78 -0.90 -11.51
C ALA A 88 19.18 -0.67 -12.12
N LYS A 89 19.39 0.49 -12.75
CA LYS A 89 20.67 0.86 -13.39
C LYS A 89 21.85 0.92 -12.41
N ASP A 90 21.62 1.50 -11.22
CA ASP A 90 22.58 1.50 -10.11
C ASP A 90 21.84 1.08 -8.83
N PRO A 91 21.69 -0.23 -8.57
CA PRO A 91 20.92 -0.72 -7.44
C PRO A 91 21.51 -0.25 -6.09
N ARG A 92 22.84 -0.08 -6.02
CA ARG A 92 23.53 0.31 -4.78
C ARG A 92 23.09 1.67 -4.27
N ARG A 93 22.83 2.62 -5.18
CA ARG A 93 22.36 3.98 -4.82
C ARG A 93 20.87 4.16 -4.97
N THR A 94 20.27 3.53 -5.98
CA THR A 94 18.86 3.75 -6.35
C THR A 94 17.92 3.12 -5.34
N ILE A 95 18.19 1.89 -4.91
CA ILE A 95 17.30 1.15 -4.03
C ILE A 95 17.19 1.80 -2.64
N PRO A 96 18.28 2.18 -1.96
CA PRO A 96 18.17 2.88 -0.68
C PRO A 96 17.44 4.21 -0.78
N ARG A 97 17.70 4.99 -1.84
CA ARG A 97 17.01 6.28 -2.07
C ARG A 97 15.53 6.09 -2.34
N ALA A 98 15.16 5.09 -3.14
CA ALA A 98 13.76 4.76 -3.43
C ALA A 98 13.01 4.36 -2.17
N TYR A 99 13.60 3.50 -1.32
CA TYR A 99 13.02 3.12 -0.03
C TYR A 99 12.80 4.32 0.89
N ILE A 100 13.84 5.15 1.11
CA ILE A 100 13.75 6.29 2.03
C ILE A 100 12.77 7.33 1.51
N ALA A 101 12.89 7.74 0.24
CA ALA A 101 12.00 8.74 -0.33
C ALA A 101 10.54 8.23 -0.40
N GLY A 102 10.34 6.96 -0.73
CA GLY A 102 9.03 6.32 -0.75
C GLY A 102 8.36 6.30 0.61
N ILE A 103 9.06 5.83 1.66
CA ILE A 103 8.53 5.80 3.03
C ILE A 103 8.21 7.21 3.52
N LEU A 104 9.14 8.17 3.36
CA LEU A 104 8.92 9.54 3.82
C LEU A 104 7.71 10.18 3.12
N THR A 105 7.58 9.97 1.81
CA THR A 105 6.43 10.46 1.06
C THR A 105 5.12 9.85 1.59
N LEU A 106 5.09 8.53 1.78
CA LEU A 106 3.91 7.84 2.31
C LEU A 106 3.56 8.32 3.72
N VAL A 107 4.53 8.47 4.62
CA VAL A 107 4.31 8.96 5.99
C VAL A 107 3.74 10.36 5.99
N VAL A 108 4.33 11.28 5.22
CA VAL A 108 3.88 12.68 5.14
C VAL A 108 2.46 12.75 4.58
N LEU A 109 2.18 12.04 3.49
CA LEU A 109 0.85 12.05 2.87
C LEU A 109 -0.20 11.36 3.75
N ALA A 110 0.10 10.22 4.36
CA ALA A 110 -0.83 9.50 5.22
C ALA A 110 -1.18 10.32 6.48
N LEU A 111 -0.18 10.89 7.15
CA LEU A 111 -0.42 11.75 8.31
C LEU A 111 -1.16 13.03 7.93
N GLY A 112 -0.75 13.67 6.82
CA GLY A 112 -1.42 14.87 6.31
C GLY A 112 -2.89 14.61 6.01
N VAL A 113 -3.18 13.58 5.22
CA VAL A 113 -4.56 13.17 4.90
C VAL A 113 -5.35 12.87 6.16
N MET A 114 -4.80 12.10 7.11
CA MET A 114 -5.47 11.78 8.37
C MET A 114 -5.85 13.04 9.16
N VAL A 115 -4.91 13.99 9.30
CA VAL A 115 -5.12 15.25 10.04
C VAL A 115 -6.14 16.13 9.34
N PHE A 116 -6.00 16.36 8.03
CA PHE A 116 -6.89 17.25 7.29
C PHE A 116 -8.29 16.65 7.12
N ALA A 117 -8.42 15.37 6.76
CA ALA A 117 -9.73 14.73 6.63
C ALA A 117 -10.45 14.62 7.98
N GLY A 118 -9.72 14.23 9.03
CA GLY A 118 -10.28 14.11 10.38
C GLY A 118 -10.66 15.43 11.03
N GLY A 119 -10.04 16.56 10.61
CA GLY A 119 -10.29 17.88 11.20
C GLY A 119 -11.40 18.71 10.54
N VAL A 120 -11.96 18.30 9.40
CA VAL A 120 -12.99 19.07 8.68
C VAL A 120 -14.34 19.05 9.38
N GLY A 121 -14.73 17.87 9.86
CA GLY A 121 -16.06 17.60 10.38
C GLY A 121 -16.00 16.52 11.44
N ASP A 122 -17.10 15.79 11.61
CA ASP A 122 -17.12 14.65 12.51
C ASP A 122 -16.47 13.44 11.82
N TRP A 123 -15.23 13.11 12.22
CA TRP A 123 -14.45 12.00 11.64
C TRP A 123 -15.16 10.64 11.77
N ARG A 124 -16.11 10.49 12.71
CA ARG A 124 -16.92 9.26 12.89
C ARG A 124 -17.86 9.02 11.71
N GLN A 125 -18.22 10.07 10.97
CA GLN A 125 -18.98 9.93 9.72
C GLN A 125 -18.10 9.41 8.57
N LEU A 126 -16.77 9.58 8.68
CA LEU A 126 -15.79 9.10 7.72
C LEU A 126 -15.28 7.68 8.03
N SER A 127 -15.39 7.22 9.28
CA SER A 127 -14.73 5.98 9.73
C SER A 127 -15.30 4.69 9.13
N ASN A 128 -16.54 4.71 8.64
CA ASN A 128 -17.25 3.51 8.17
C ASN A 128 -17.76 3.64 6.71
N ILE A 129 -17.18 4.56 5.95
CA ILE A 129 -17.50 4.74 4.53
C ILE A 129 -16.32 4.35 3.64
N ASN A 130 -16.60 4.06 2.38
CA ASN A 130 -15.60 3.58 1.43
C ASN A 130 -14.84 4.72 0.73
N ASP A 131 -15.34 5.95 0.79
CA ASP A 131 -14.83 7.12 0.08
C ASP A 131 -14.58 8.34 1.02
N PRO A 132 -13.82 8.18 2.12
CA PRO A 132 -13.69 9.23 3.15
C PRO A 132 -13.08 10.54 2.62
N LEU A 133 -12.15 10.47 1.66
CA LEU A 133 -11.48 11.66 1.11
C LEU A 133 -12.43 12.55 0.29
N PRO A 134 -13.16 12.02 -0.73
CA PRO A 134 -14.22 12.78 -1.39
C PRO A 134 -15.24 13.37 -0.43
N GLN A 135 -15.67 12.64 0.61
CA GLN A 135 -16.64 13.18 1.56
C GLN A 135 -16.08 14.31 2.42
N ALA A 136 -14.84 14.20 2.89
CA ALA A 136 -14.18 15.29 3.60
C ALA A 136 -14.04 16.54 2.73
N MET A 137 -13.64 16.39 1.46
CA MET A 137 -13.56 17.52 0.53
C MET A 137 -14.93 18.14 0.27
N LYS A 138 -15.94 17.30 0.00
CA LYS A 138 -17.32 17.73 -0.23
C LYS A 138 -17.91 18.53 0.93
N ALA A 139 -17.56 18.20 2.17
CA ALA A 139 -17.98 18.96 3.35
C ALA A 139 -17.44 20.41 3.37
N VAL A 140 -16.32 20.68 2.70
CA VAL A 140 -15.72 22.02 2.60
C VAL A 140 -16.19 22.76 1.34
N VAL A 141 -16.14 22.11 0.17
CA VAL A 141 -16.33 22.80 -1.12
C VAL A 141 -17.70 22.57 -1.77
N GLY A 142 -18.53 21.68 -1.22
CA GLY A 142 -19.83 21.34 -1.78
C GLY A 142 -19.81 20.34 -2.94
N ASN A 143 -21.00 19.92 -3.38
CA ASN A 143 -21.21 18.81 -4.33
C ASN A 143 -20.73 19.09 -5.76
N SER A 144 -20.77 20.34 -6.21
CA SER A 144 -20.53 20.74 -7.61
C SER A 144 -19.15 21.37 -7.81
N SER A 145 -18.25 21.22 -6.83
CA SER A 145 -16.92 21.81 -6.90
C SER A 145 -16.01 21.07 -7.88
N THR A 146 -15.30 21.82 -8.72
CA THR A 146 -14.26 21.28 -9.61
C THR A 146 -13.16 20.55 -8.84
N TRP A 147 -12.86 20.97 -7.60
CA TRP A 147 -11.87 20.30 -6.74
C TRP A 147 -12.30 18.89 -6.36
N LEU A 148 -13.58 18.70 -6.02
CA LEU A 148 -14.14 17.39 -5.72
C LEU A 148 -14.08 16.47 -6.94
N HIS A 149 -14.48 16.99 -8.12
CA HIS A 149 -14.41 16.21 -9.35
C HIS A 149 -12.96 15.86 -9.73
N MET A 150 -12.01 16.78 -9.57
CA MET A 150 -10.58 16.51 -9.78
C MET A 150 -10.10 15.36 -8.89
N LEU A 151 -10.40 15.40 -7.58
CA LEU A 151 -10.05 14.33 -6.64
C LEU A 151 -10.65 12.98 -7.07
N VAL A 152 -11.94 12.94 -7.40
CA VAL A 152 -12.59 11.68 -7.81
C VAL A 152 -11.96 11.11 -9.09
N TRP A 153 -11.67 11.95 -10.09
CA TRP A 153 -11.10 11.48 -11.36
C TRP A 153 -9.64 11.03 -11.22
N ILE A 154 -8.78 11.83 -10.61
CA ILE A 154 -7.36 11.46 -10.44
C ILE A 154 -7.25 10.25 -9.51
N GLY A 155 -7.99 10.21 -8.40
CA GLY A 155 -8.05 9.07 -7.51
C GLY A 155 -8.50 7.78 -8.21
N LEU A 156 -9.50 7.86 -9.10
CA LEU A 156 -9.93 6.72 -9.92
C LEU A 156 -8.81 6.21 -10.83
N PHE A 157 -8.08 7.10 -11.51
CA PHE A 157 -6.91 6.72 -12.31
C PHE A 157 -5.80 6.12 -11.43
N GLY A 158 -5.61 6.65 -10.22
CA GLY A 158 -4.71 6.10 -9.20
C GLY A 158 -5.05 4.66 -8.84
N LEU A 159 -6.32 4.35 -8.60
CA LEU A 159 -6.79 2.99 -8.34
C LEU A 159 -6.50 2.06 -9.52
N VAL A 160 -6.76 2.51 -10.75
CA VAL A 160 -6.48 1.76 -11.99
C VAL A 160 -4.98 1.44 -12.12
N ALA A 161 -4.11 2.41 -11.87
CA ALA A 161 -2.66 2.22 -11.91
C ALA A 161 -2.18 1.28 -10.79
N SER A 162 -2.71 1.43 -9.58
CA SER A 162 -2.40 0.55 -8.44
C SER A 162 -2.77 -0.91 -8.72
N PHE A 163 -3.95 -1.16 -9.32
CA PHE A 163 -4.33 -2.50 -9.77
C PHE A 163 -3.34 -3.09 -10.77
N HIS A 164 -2.80 -2.27 -11.68
CA HIS A 164 -1.80 -2.73 -12.63
C HIS A 164 -0.51 -3.14 -11.93
N GLY A 165 0.02 -2.30 -11.04
CA GLY A 165 1.26 -2.55 -10.32
C GLY A 165 1.18 -3.78 -9.42
N ILE A 166 0.06 -3.99 -8.73
CA ILE A 166 -0.17 -5.17 -7.88
C ILE A 166 -0.19 -6.45 -8.73
N ILE A 167 -0.81 -6.43 -9.91
CA ILE A 167 -0.83 -7.58 -10.82
C ILE A 167 0.57 -7.97 -11.27
N LEU A 168 1.38 -6.97 -11.62
CA LEU A 168 2.78 -7.19 -11.97
C LEU A 168 3.56 -7.76 -10.77
N GLY A 169 3.38 -7.19 -9.60
CA GLY A 169 4.05 -7.58 -8.35
C GLY A 169 3.78 -9.04 -7.96
N TYR A 170 2.51 -9.43 -7.78
CA TYR A 170 2.19 -10.80 -7.36
C TYR A 170 2.58 -11.84 -8.42
N SER A 171 2.48 -11.48 -9.71
CA SER A 171 2.79 -12.44 -10.78
C SER A 171 4.28 -12.80 -10.82
N ARG A 172 5.16 -11.83 -10.49
CA ARG A 172 6.60 -12.07 -10.31
C ARG A 172 6.88 -12.95 -9.09
N GLN A 173 6.17 -12.76 -7.99
CA GLN A 173 6.30 -13.61 -6.80
C GLN A 173 5.89 -15.07 -7.09
N PHE A 174 4.73 -15.27 -7.73
CA PHE A 174 4.26 -16.60 -8.14
C PHE A 174 5.22 -17.28 -9.10
N PHE A 175 5.75 -16.54 -10.07
CA PHE A 175 6.77 -17.02 -10.99
C PHE A 175 8.05 -17.45 -10.27
N ALA A 176 8.55 -16.63 -9.34
CA ALA A 176 9.77 -16.93 -8.58
C ALA A 176 9.60 -18.17 -7.69
N LEU A 177 8.46 -18.29 -6.99
CA LEU A 177 8.12 -19.45 -6.16
C LEU A 177 7.97 -20.73 -6.98
N ALA A 178 7.33 -20.65 -8.15
CA ALA A 178 7.19 -21.78 -9.06
C ALA A 178 8.53 -22.23 -9.66
N ARG A 179 9.42 -21.28 -9.97
CA ARG A 179 10.79 -21.56 -10.41
C ARG A 179 11.62 -22.23 -9.31
N ALA A 180 11.39 -21.85 -8.06
CA ALA A 180 12.04 -22.44 -6.88
C ALA A 180 11.42 -23.78 -6.43
N GLY A 181 10.35 -24.25 -7.08
CA GLY A 181 9.72 -25.54 -6.79
C GLY A 181 8.67 -25.51 -5.67
N PHE A 182 8.35 -24.34 -5.11
CA PHE A 182 7.32 -24.19 -4.07
C PHE A 182 5.89 -24.15 -4.62
N LEU A 183 5.73 -23.85 -5.91
CA LEU A 183 4.44 -23.81 -6.61
C LEU A 183 4.47 -24.66 -7.88
N PRO A 184 3.31 -25.03 -8.46
CA PRO A 184 3.26 -25.80 -9.70
C PRO A 184 4.12 -25.20 -10.81
N HIS A 185 5.00 -26.01 -11.40
CA HIS A 185 6.00 -25.58 -12.37
C HIS A 185 5.40 -24.83 -13.59
N GLY A 186 4.14 -25.12 -13.92
CA GLY A 186 3.41 -24.43 -14.98
C GLY A 186 3.28 -22.92 -14.78
N LEU A 187 3.31 -22.40 -13.55
CA LEU A 187 3.25 -20.96 -13.24
C LEU A 187 4.56 -20.22 -13.57
N ALA A 188 5.68 -20.95 -13.68
CA ALA A 188 6.97 -20.41 -14.10
C ALA A 188 7.07 -20.22 -15.64
N ARG A 189 5.99 -20.46 -16.41
CA ARG A 189 6.02 -20.34 -17.87
C ARG A 189 5.82 -18.91 -18.34
N LEU A 190 6.78 -18.39 -19.10
CA LEU A 190 6.69 -17.08 -19.74
C LEU A 190 5.88 -17.15 -21.05
N SER A 191 5.19 -16.04 -21.37
CA SER A 191 4.49 -15.81 -22.63
C SER A 191 5.46 -15.32 -23.72
N ARG A 192 4.96 -15.12 -24.95
CA ARG A 192 5.72 -14.48 -26.05
C ARG A 192 6.20 -13.07 -25.69
N PHE A 193 5.52 -12.39 -24.76
CA PHE A 193 5.85 -11.05 -24.29
C PHE A 193 6.78 -11.05 -23.07
N ARG A 194 7.37 -12.21 -22.73
CA ARG A 194 8.22 -12.41 -21.55
C ARG A 194 7.51 -12.12 -20.22
N THR A 195 6.19 -12.29 -20.18
CA THR A 195 5.36 -12.12 -18.98
C THR A 195 4.88 -13.47 -18.43
N PRO A 196 4.82 -13.68 -17.10
CA PRO A 196 4.34 -14.93 -16.52
C PRO A 196 2.80 -15.01 -16.56
N HIS A 197 2.24 -15.13 -17.76
CA HIS A 197 0.78 -15.09 -18.01
C HIS A 197 -0.04 -16.06 -17.15
N ARG A 198 0.47 -17.28 -16.88
CA ARG A 198 -0.22 -18.24 -16.01
C ARG A 198 -0.26 -17.78 -14.55
N ALA A 199 0.82 -17.17 -14.06
CA ALA A 199 0.86 -16.56 -12.74
C ALA A 199 -0.12 -15.39 -12.63
N ILE A 200 -0.18 -14.54 -13.66
CA ILE A 200 -1.15 -13.44 -13.76
C ILE A 200 -2.58 -13.97 -13.64
N LEU A 201 -2.93 -14.96 -14.47
CA LEU A 201 -4.28 -15.54 -14.50
C LEU A 201 -4.63 -16.27 -13.20
N ALA A 202 -3.68 -17.01 -12.61
CA ALA A 202 -3.92 -17.73 -11.35
C ALA A 202 -4.20 -16.77 -10.19
N GLY A 203 -3.35 -15.76 -9.99
CA GLY A 203 -3.58 -14.76 -8.95
C GLY A 203 -4.85 -13.95 -9.18
N GLY A 204 -5.15 -13.60 -10.43
CA GLY A 204 -6.39 -12.90 -10.78
C GLY A 204 -7.64 -13.75 -10.57
N ALA A 205 -7.59 -15.04 -10.88
CA ALA A 205 -8.68 -15.97 -10.61
C ALA A 205 -8.95 -16.11 -9.10
N ILE A 206 -7.90 -16.21 -8.28
CA ILE A 206 -8.01 -16.24 -6.81
C ILE A 206 -8.63 -14.92 -6.30
N GLY A 207 -8.15 -13.77 -6.78
CA GLY A 207 -8.68 -12.47 -6.40
C GLY A 207 -10.15 -12.29 -6.78
N ILE A 208 -10.55 -12.67 -8.00
CA ILE A 208 -11.95 -12.62 -8.45
C ILE A 208 -12.81 -13.56 -7.60
N ALA A 209 -12.35 -14.79 -7.34
CA ALA A 209 -13.07 -15.74 -6.49
C ALA A 209 -13.28 -15.21 -5.07
N ALA A 210 -12.26 -14.56 -4.49
CA ALA A 210 -12.37 -13.91 -3.19
C ALA A 210 -13.41 -12.78 -3.20
N ILE A 211 -13.37 -11.88 -4.20
CA ILE A 211 -14.35 -10.79 -4.32
C ILE A 211 -15.78 -11.33 -4.48
N CYS A 212 -15.98 -12.31 -5.37
CA CYS A 212 -17.30 -12.91 -5.59
C CYS A 212 -17.83 -13.66 -4.36
N SER A 213 -16.94 -14.12 -3.47
CA SER A 213 -17.31 -14.85 -2.25
C SER A 213 -17.50 -13.94 -1.04
N ASP A 214 -17.17 -12.64 -1.12
CA ASP A 214 -17.18 -11.72 0.03
C ASP A 214 -18.56 -11.55 0.69
N SER A 215 -19.63 -11.62 -0.10
CA SER A 215 -21.01 -11.54 0.40
C SER A 215 -21.50 -12.82 1.08
N VAL A 216 -20.86 -13.96 0.80
CA VAL A 216 -21.32 -15.29 1.23
C VAL A 216 -20.44 -15.85 2.35
N VAL A 217 -19.14 -15.61 2.28
CA VAL A 217 -18.15 -16.16 3.20
C VAL A 217 -17.78 -15.10 4.24
N LYS A 218 -18.08 -15.40 5.50
CA LYS A 218 -17.66 -14.59 6.65
C LYS A 218 -16.70 -15.37 7.51
N ILE A 219 -15.62 -14.73 7.94
CA ILE A 219 -14.61 -15.32 8.82
C ILE A 219 -14.61 -14.53 10.11
N GLN A 220 -14.88 -15.19 11.24
CA GLN A 220 -14.94 -14.56 12.57
C GLN A 220 -15.89 -13.33 12.62
N GLY A 221 -17.00 -13.39 11.88
CA GLY A 221 -17.98 -12.30 11.81
C GLY A 221 -17.59 -11.13 10.90
N MET A 222 -16.38 -11.12 10.34
CA MET A 222 -15.91 -10.12 9.38
C MET A 222 -16.22 -10.54 7.94
N SER A 223 -16.29 -9.56 7.03
CA SER A 223 -16.29 -9.85 5.58
C SER A 223 -14.99 -10.56 5.19
N LEU A 224 -15.03 -11.34 4.11
CA LEU A 224 -13.84 -12.04 3.62
C LEU A 224 -12.70 -11.06 3.33
N THR A 225 -13.01 -9.90 2.78
CA THR A 225 -12.06 -8.81 2.48
C THR A 225 -11.35 -8.33 3.75
N ALA A 226 -12.09 -8.04 4.81
CA ALA A 226 -11.53 -7.58 6.07
C ALA A 226 -10.65 -8.66 6.73
N ALA A 227 -11.09 -9.92 6.68
CA ALA A 227 -10.31 -11.05 7.15
C ALA A 227 -9.01 -11.23 6.33
N MET A 228 -9.07 -11.12 5.00
CA MET A 228 -7.91 -11.23 4.12
C MET A 228 -6.89 -10.11 4.35
N ILE A 229 -7.33 -8.88 4.58
CA ILE A 229 -6.45 -7.76 4.95
C ILE A 229 -5.70 -8.12 6.24
N THR A 230 -6.43 -8.57 7.27
CA THR A 230 -5.85 -8.94 8.56
C THR A 230 -4.84 -10.09 8.43
N MET A 231 -5.17 -11.14 7.68
CA MET A 231 -4.27 -12.26 7.41
C MET A 231 -3.03 -11.83 6.62
N SER A 232 -3.18 -10.92 5.65
CA SER A 232 -2.08 -10.39 4.85
C SER A 232 -1.10 -9.59 5.70
N VAL A 233 -1.62 -8.74 6.60
CA VAL A 233 -0.79 -8.00 7.55
C VAL A 233 -0.02 -8.95 8.46
N PHE A 234 -0.68 -9.98 8.99
CA PHE A 234 0.01 -11.00 9.80
C PHE A 234 1.13 -11.70 9.02
N GLY A 235 0.85 -12.12 7.79
CA GLY A 235 1.85 -12.73 6.91
C GLY A 235 3.03 -11.79 6.63
N ALA A 236 2.76 -10.51 6.41
CA ALA A 236 3.80 -9.50 6.20
C ALA A 236 4.66 -9.27 7.44
N ILE A 237 4.07 -9.22 8.64
CA ILE A 237 4.82 -9.12 9.90
C ILE A 237 5.76 -10.31 10.05
N VAL A 238 5.28 -11.54 9.82
CA VAL A 238 6.12 -12.74 9.88
C VAL A 238 7.28 -12.64 8.88
N MET A 239 7.00 -12.21 7.66
CA MET A 239 8.01 -12.00 6.63
C MET A 239 9.04 -10.94 7.04
N TYR A 240 8.61 -9.80 7.58
CA TYR A 240 9.52 -8.74 8.03
C TYR A 240 10.37 -9.19 9.22
N VAL A 241 9.81 -9.90 10.20
CA VAL A 241 10.57 -10.48 11.32
C VAL A 241 11.62 -11.46 10.80
N MET A 242 11.23 -12.39 9.93
CA MET A 242 12.16 -13.36 9.35
C MET A 242 13.25 -12.69 8.51
N SER A 243 12.93 -11.63 7.77
CA SER A 243 13.90 -10.83 7.00
C SER A 243 14.91 -10.15 7.93
N MET A 244 14.46 -9.53 9.03
CA MET A 244 15.33 -8.91 10.03
C MET A 244 16.22 -9.96 10.72
N LEU A 245 15.67 -11.10 11.13
CA LEU A 245 16.45 -12.21 11.70
C LEU A 245 17.51 -12.73 10.71
N SER A 246 17.14 -12.84 9.44
CA SER A 246 18.05 -13.26 8.37
C SER A 246 19.19 -12.26 8.16
N LEU A 247 18.93 -10.96 8.28
CA LEU A 247 19.97 -9.92 8.24
C LEU A 247 20.98 -10.10 9.37
N PHE A 248 20.54 -10.33 10.61
CA PHE A 248 21.44 -10.56 11.74
C PHE A 248 22.27 -11.84 11.56
N LYS A 249 21.64 -12.91 11.11
CA LYS A 249 22.33 -14.17 10.79
C LYS A 249 23.37 -13.99 9.68
N LEU A 250 23.02 -13.32 8.58
CA LEU A 250 23.92 -13.06 7.45
C LEU A 250 25.15 -12.27 7.88
N ARG A 251 24.98 -11.27 8.76
CA ARG A 251 26.10 -10.47 9.27
C ARG A 251 27.05 -11.26 10.17
N ARG A 252 26.54 -12.25 10.89
CA ARG A 252 27.35 -13.15 11.72
C ARG A 252 28.07 -14.23 10.90
N ALA A 253 27.38 -14.78 9.90
CA ALA A 253 27.92 -15.85 9.06
C ALA A 253 28.90 -15.33 8.00
N GLU A 254 28.62 -14.17 7.39
CA GLU A 254 29.38 -13.60 6.28
C GLU A 254 29.81 -12.15 6.59
N PRO A 255 30.74 -11.94 7.55
CA PRO A 255 31.12 -10.60 7.99
C PRO A 255 31.82 -9.77 6.89
N GLY A 256 32.58 -10.43 6.01
CA GLY A 256 33.38 -9.80 4.94
C GLY A 256 32.63 -9.51 3.63
N LEU A 257 31.36 -9.91 3.50
CA LEU A 257 30.56 -9.67 2.29
C LEU A 257 30.45 -8.17 2.00
N GLU A 258 30.62 -7.77 0.74
CA GLU A 258 30.43 -6.38 0.31
C GLU A 258 28.97 -5.96 0.49
N ARG A 259 28.72 -4.82 1.17
CA ARG A 259 27.38 -4.35 1.51
C ARG A 259 27.06 -3.08 0.74
N SER A 260 26.14 -3.18 -0.21
CA SER A 260 25.64 -2.05 -1.00
C SER A 260 24.99 -0.95 -0.16
N PHE A 261 24.35 -1.33 0.95
CA PHE A 261 23.77 -0.42 1.93
C PHE A 261 24.15 -0.86 3.34
N ARG A 262 24.53 0.12 4.18
CA ARG A 262 24.79 -0.07 5.61
C ARG A 262 23.77 0.75 6.38
N ALA A 263 23.00 0.08 7.24
CA ALA A 263 22.04 0.74 8.10
C ALA A 263 22.78 1.73 9.02
N PRO A 264 22.38 3.01 9.06
CA PRO A 264 22.95 3.96 10.01
C PRO A 264 22.81 3.42 11.44
N GLY A 265 23.85 3.58 12.27
CA GLY A 265 23.83 3.15 13.68
C GLY A 265 24.04 1.65 13.93
N TYR A 266 24.37 0.83 12.92
CA TYR A 266 24.66 -0.60 13.10
C TYR A 266 26.12 -0.97 12.79
N PRO A 267 26.80 -1.85 13.57
CA PRO A 267 26.41 -2.47 14.85
C PRO A 267 26.71 -1.55 16.05
N VAL A 268 26.47 -0.26 15.86
CA VAL A 268 27.01 0.92 16.56
C VAL A 268 28.35 1.42 15.97
N VAL A 269 28.23 2.40 15.06
CA VAL A 269 28.99 3.67 15.12
C VAL A 269 28.07 4.64 15.84
#